data_AF-A0A4R3YW90-F1
#
_entry.id   AF-A0A4R3YW90-F1
#
_cell.length_a   1.000
_cell.length_b   1.000
_cell.length_c   1.000
_cell.angle_alpha   90.00
_cell.angle_beta   90.00
_cell.angle_gamma   90.00
#
_symmetry.space_group_name_H-M   'P 1'
#
loop_
_entity.id
_entity.type
_entity.pdbx_description
1 polymer ?
#
loop_
_entity_poly.entity_id
_entity_poly.type
_entity_poly.pdbx_seq_one_letter_code
_entity_poly.pdbx_strand_id
1 'polypeptide(L)'
;MIIWSGIGFFVAVVICIAYVFFKWLLDFIWYDGFFAAHLWATGITFILASVLCIFFIYAIKQEKILIFLAKITDSQPMFQPHKTHKFFFIPVRYWPLILFLFGAGICIHDLTK
;
A
#
# COMPACT_ATOMS: atom_id res chain seq x y z
N MET A 1 11.80 2.23 15.13
CA MET A 1 10.47 2.83 14.91
C MET A 1 10.38 3.20 13.43
N ILE A 2 9.56 2.49 12.64
CA ILE A 2 9.30 2.85 11.24
C ILE A 2 8.37 4.06 11.30
N ILE A 3 8.95 5.25 11.30
CA ILE A 3 8.19 6.49 11.29
C ILE A 3 7.83 6.72 9.83
N TRP A 4 6.55 6.59 9.52
CA TRP A 4 6.03 6.83 8.19
C TRP A 4 6.11 8.34 7.92
N SER A 5 6.68 8.73 6.77
CA SER A 5 6.70 10.14 6.37
C SER A 5 5.32 10.51 5.81
N GLY A 6 4.58 11.38 6.49
CA GLY A 6 3.33 11.98 6.03
C GLY A 6 2.29 10.96 5.52
N ILE A 7 2.13 10.89 4.20
CA ILE A 7 1.12 10.09 3.48
C ILE A 7 1.35 8.57 3.60
N GLY A 8 2.50 8.14 4.11
CA GLY A 8 2.79 6.72 4.32
C GLY A 8 1.69 5.96 5.07
N PHE A 9 1.08 6.56 6.09
CA PHE A 9 -0.04 5.95 6.82
C PHE A 9 -1.22 5.53 5.92
N PHE A 10 -1.50 6.28 4.85
CA PHE A 10 -2.57 5.95 3.91
C PHE A 10 -2.32 4.61 3.20
N VAL A 11 -1.06 4.24 2.96
CA VAL A 11 -0.73 2.95 2.34
C VAL A 11 -1.21 1.80 3.22
N ALA A 12 -0.95 1.85 4.54
CA ALA A 12 -1.42 0.83 5.46
C ALA A 12 -2.96 0.73 5.48
N VAL A 13 -3.64 1.87 5.46
CA VAL A 13 -5.12 1.92 5.39
C VAL A 13 -5.62 1.30 4.08
N VAL A 14 -5.01 1.62 2.95
CA VAL A 14 -5.37 1.04 1.64
C VAL A 14 -5.16 -0.46 1.61
N ILE A 15 -4.05 -0.97 2.16
CA ILE A 15 -3.78 -2.41 2.27
C ILE A 15 -4.86 -3.08 3.13
N CYS A 16 -5.19 -2.52 4.29
CA CYS A 16 -6.22 -3.09 5.17
C CYS A 16 -7.59 -3.14 4.49
N ILE A 17 -7.99 -2.06 3.81
CA ILE A 17 -9.26 -2.01 3.07
C ILE A 17 -9.25 -3.04 1.93
N ALA A 18 -8.19 -3.08 1.13
CA ALA A 18 -8.06 -4.03 0.03
C ALA A 18 -8.13 -5.49 0.53
N TYR A 19 -7.48 -5.79 1.66
CA TYR A 19 -7.49 -7.11 2.26
C TYR A 19 -8.90 -7.54 2.70
N VAL A 20 -9.61 -6.68 3.45
CA VAL A 20 -10.97 -6.98 3.91
C VAL A 20 -11.92 -7.13 2.73
N PHE A 21 -11.81 -6.24 1.74
CA PHE A 21 -12.62 -6.27 0.54
C PHE A 21 -12.45 -7.59 -0.23
N PHE A 22 -11.21 -7.99 -0.48
CA PHE A 22 -10.93 -9.24 -1.21
C PHE A 22 -11.28 -10.48 -0.43
N LYS A 23 -11.07 -10.49 0.89
CA LYS A 23 -11.51 -11.59 1.74
C LYS A 23 -13.02 -11.81 1.54
N TRP A 24 -13.81 -10.74 1.69
CA TRP A 24 -15.25 -10.81 1.50
C TRP A 24 -15.64 -11.20 0.08
N LEU A 25 -14.99 -10.62 -0.93
CA LEU A 25 -15.26 -10.92 -2.34
C LEU A 25 -15.03 -12.41 -2.65
N LEU A 26 -13.90 -12.97 -2.19
CA LEU A 26 -13.52 -14.35 -2.48
C LEU A 26 -14.34 -15.36 -1.67
N ASP A 27 -14.59 -15.08 -0.39
CA ASP A 27 -15.46 -15.93 0.45
C ASP A 27 -16.91 -15.93 -0.11
N PHE A 28 -17.39 -14.81 -0.67
CA PHE A 28 -18.72 -14.72 -1.28
C PHE A 28 -18.85 -15.47 -2.62
N ILE A 29 -17.79 -15.46 -3.46
CA ILE A 29 -17.84 -16.09 -4.79
C ILE A 29 -17.67 -17.62 -4.71
N TRP A 30 -16.79 -18.11 -3.84
CA TRP A 30 -16.46 -19.54 -3.76
C TRP A 30 -17.19 -20.24 -2.62
N TYR A 31 -16.70 -20.06 -1.39
CA TYR A 31 -17.28 -20.60 -0.17
C TYR A 31 -16.65 -19.94 1.05
N ASP A 32 -17.34 -20.01 2.19
CA ASP A 32 -16.86 -19.43 3.44
C ASP A 32 -15.49 -20.00 3.85
N GLY A 33 -14.51 -19.11 3.96
CA GLY A 33 -13.14 -19.46 4.36
C GLY A 33 -12.21 -19.85 3.21
N PHE A 34 -12.65 -19.75 1.95
CA PHE A 34 -11.79 -19.94 0.77
C PHE A 34 -10.55 -19.04 0.84
N PHE A 35 -10.71 -17.78 1.25
CA PHE A 35 -9.60 -16.83 1.35
C PHE A 35 -8.54 -17.28 2.37
N ALA A 36 -8.96 -17.86 3.49
CA ALA A 36 -8.06 -18.32 4.54
C ALA A 36 -7.39 -19.66 4.20
N ALA A 37 -8.04 -20.49 3.37
CA ALA A 37 -7.54 -21.79 2.96
C ALA A 37 -6.42 -21.71 1.90
N HIS A 38 -6.36 -20.60 1.15
CA HIS A 38 -5.49 -20.47 -0.01
C HIS A 38 -4.50 -19.31 0.12
N LEU A 39 -3.21 -19.62 0.31
CA LEU A 39 -2.15 -18.62 0.46
C LEU A 39 -1.97 -17.78 -0.80
N TRP A 40 -2.11 -18.34 -2.00
CA TRP A 40 -2.08 -17.56 -3.24
C TRP A 40 -3.16 -16.46 -3.29
N ALA A 41 -4.32 -16.65 -2.66
CA ALA A 41 -5.35 -15.61 -2.57
C ALA A 41 -4.85 -14.37 -1.80
N THR A 42 -4.07 -14.60 -0.74
CA THR A 42 -3.40 -13.53 0.02
C THR A 42 -2.30 -12.84 -0.80
N GLY A 43 -1.55 -13.60 -1.61
CA GLY A 43 -0.53 -13.06 -2.51
C GLY A 43 -1.13 -12.15 -3.59
N ILE A 44 -2.24 -12.57 -4.20
CA ILE A 44 -2.99 -11.76 -5.19
C ILE A 44 -3.50 -10.46 -4.57
N THR A 45 -3.95 -10.49 -3.32
CA THR A 45 -4.40 -9.28 -2.62
C THR A 45 -3.28 -8.26 -2.47
N PHE A 46 -2.06 -8.69 -2.13
CA PHE A 46 -0.90 -7.81 -2.05
C PHE A 46 -0.50 -7.23 -3.42
N ILE A 47 -0.58 -8.03 -4.48
CA ILE A 47 -0.32 -7.56 -5.84
C ILE A 47 -1.36 -6.50 -6.26
N LEU A 48 -2.64 -6.72 -5.98
CA LEU A 48 -3.69 -5.74 -6.29
C LEU A 48 -3.59 -4.49 -5.41
N ALA A 49 -3.27 -4.64 -4.12
CA ALA A 49 -2.98 -3.51 -3.24
C ALA A 49 -1.79 -2.69 -3.75
N SER A 50 -0.77 -3.34 -4.33
CA SER A 50 0.35 -2.65 -5.00
C SER A 50 -0.13 -1.79 -6.17
N VAL A 51 -0.95 -2.34 -7.06
CA VAL A 51 -1.53 -1.62 -8.20
C VAL A 51 -2.35 -0.41 -7.74
N LEU A 52 -3.20 -0.58 -6.72
CA LEU A 52 -3.96 0.52 -6.10
C LEU A 52 -3.05 1.58 -5.49
N CYS A 53 -1.95 1.17 -4.85
CA CYS A 53 -0.95 2.11 -4.34
C CYS A 53 -0.27 2.90 -5.46
N ILE A 54 0.02 2.30 -6.62
CA ILE A 54 0.55 3.03 -7.79
C ILE A 54 -0.44 4.10 -8.22
N PHE A 55 -1.72 3.74 -8.35
CA PHE A 55 -2.77 4.68 -8.75
C PHE A 55 -2.90 5.83 -7.74
N PHE A 56 -2.89 5.52 -6.45
CA PHE A 56 -2.95 6.51 -5.37
C PHE A 56 -1.74 7.46 -5.39
N ILE A 57 -0.53 6.94 -5.56
CA ILE A 57 0.69 7.74 -5.67
C ILE A 57 0.62 8.63 -6.91
N TYR A 58 0.13 8.12 -8.03
CA TYR A 58 -0.05 8.90 -9.26
C TYR A 58 -1.09 10.01 -9.10
N ALA A 59 -2.21 9.72 -8.44
CA ALA A 59 -3.24 10.71 -8.12
C ALA A 59 -2.71 11.83 -7.23
N ILE A 60 -1.96 11.49 -6.18
CA ILE A 60 -1.34 12.48 -5.29
C ILE A 60 -0.26 13.30 -5.99
N LYS A 61 0.50 12.69 -6.91
CA LYS A 61 1.56 13.39 -7.66
C LYS A 61 1.04 14.54 -8.53
N GLN A 62 -0.28 14.65 -8.75
CA GLN A 62 -0.84 15.83 -9.38
C GLN A 62 -0.59 17.07 -8.50
N GLU A 63 0.16 18.03 -9.04
CA GLU A 63 0.60 19.24 -8.33
C GLU A 63 -0.55 20.00 -7.66
N LYS A 64 -1.74 20.00 -8.28
CA LYS A 64 -2.97 20.60 -7.73
C LYS A 64 -3.41 19.96 -6.41
N ILE A 65 -3.27 18.65 -6.29
CA ILE A 65 -3.67 17.87 -5.10
C ILE A 65 -2.64 18.05 -3.98
N LEU A 66 -1.35 18.08 -4.31
CA LEU A 66 -0.27 18.38 -3.35
C LEU A 66 -0.42 19.79 -2.73
N ILE A 67 -0.76 20.80 -3.54
CA ILE A 67 -1.00 22.17 -3.06
C ILE A 67 -2.28 22.23 -2.21
N PHE A 68 -3.33 21.48 -2.57
CA PHE A 68 -4.58 21.42 -1.82
C PHE A 68 -4.42 20.72 -0.46
N LEU A 69 -3.70 19.59 -0.41
CA LEU A 69 -3.36 18.89 0.83
C LEU A 69 -2.48 19.75 1.74
N ALA A 70 -1.47 20.43 1.19
CA ALA A 70 -0.64 21.36 1.94
C ALA A 70 -1.47 22.48 2.60
N LYS A 71 -2.51 22.97 1.90
CA LYS A 71 -3.42 24.01 2.39
C LYS A 71 -4.41 23.52 3.47
N ILE A 72 -4.83 22.25 3.42
CA ILE A 72 -5.75 21.67 4.41
C ILE A 72 -5.01 21.23 5.68
N THR A 73 -3.80 20.70 5.54
CA THR A 73 -3.03 20.14 6.65
C THR A 73 -2.15 21.20 7.35
N ASP A 74 -2.24 22.47 6.94
CA ASP A 74 -1.40 23.59 7.41
C ASP A 74 0.10 23.24 7.39
N SER A 75 0.48 22.43 6.41
CA SER A 75 1.80 21.84 6.28
C SER A 75 2.47 22.41 5.04
N GLN A 76 3.70 22.92 5.18
CA GLN A 76 4.44 23.47 4.06
C GLN A 76 4.52 22.44 2.91
N PRO A 77 4.33 22.85 1.65
CA PRO A 77 4.48 21.94 0.52
C PRO A 77 5.89 21.37 0.60
N MET A 78 6.00 20.05 0.60
CA MET A 78 7.19 19.25 0.92
C MET A 78 8.31 19.40 -0.13
N PHE A 79 8.72 20.63 -0.44
CA PHE A 79 9.83 20.99 -1.31
C PHE A 79 11.06 21.34 -0.47
N GLN A 80 11.53 20.41 0.37
CA GLN A 80 12.93 20.23 0.77
C GLN A 80 13.00 19.51 2.12
N PRO A 81 13.77 18.42 2.23
CA PRO A 81 14.06 17.83 3.52
C PRO A 81 15.06 18.73 4.27
N HIS A 82 14.60 19.36 5.35
CA HIS A 82 15.50 19.99 6.33
C HIS A 82 16.37 18.87 6.94
N LYS A 83 17.69 19.04 6.86
CA LYS A 83 18.69 18.11 7.40
C LYS A 83 18.54 17.99 8.91
N THR A 84 17.90 16.95 9.44
CA THR A 84 18.12 16.50 10.83
C THR A 84 17.63 15.06 11.04
N HIS A 85 18.58 14.19 11.42
CA HIS A 85 18.45 12.80 11.88
C HIS A 85 17.88 11.74 10.92
N LYS A 86 18.72 10.75 10.58
CA LYS A 86 18.44 9.60 9.72
C LYS A 86 17.48 8.60 10.38
N PHE A 87 16.22 8.97 10.56
CA PHE A 87 15.17 7.97 10.71
C PHE A 87 14.97 7.30 9.34
N PHE A 88 14.80 5.97 9.34
CA PHE A 88 14.61 5.18 8.11
C PHE A 88 13.21 5.46 7.53
N PHE A 89 13.06 6.61 6.88
CA PHE A 89 11.86 6.99 6.17
C PHE A 89 11.86 6.30 4.82
N ILE A 90 11.03 5.26 4.66
CA ILE A 90 10.78 4.64 3.35
C ILE A 90 9.84 5.58 2.58
N PRO A 91 10.27 6.18 1.45
CA PRO A 91 9.39 7.01 0.65
C PRO A 91 8.19 6.20 0.15
N VAL A 92 7.00 6.81 0.16
CA VAL A 92 5.73 6.19 -0.30
C VAL A 92 5.89 5.54 -1.69
N ARG A 93 6.76 6.10 -2.53
CA ARG A 93 7.08 5.60 -3.87
C ARG A 93 7.56 4.14 -3.92
N TYR A 94 8.19 3.62 -2.86
CA TYR A 94 8.72 2.25 -2.85
C TYR A 94 7.72 1.20 -2.35
N TRP A 95 6.63 1.63 -1.71
CA TRP A 95 5.62 0.71 -1.17
C TRP A 95 4.97 -0.20 -2.21
N PRO A 96 4.59 0.28 -3.42
CA PRO A 96 4.08 -0.62 -4.45
C PRO A 96 5.06 -1.74 -4.80
N LEU A 97 6.34 -1.40 -4.95
CA LEU A 97 7.36 -2.40 -5.27
C LEU A 97 7.50 -3.44 -4.15
N ILE A 98 7.52 -2.99 -2.89
CA ILE A 98 7.61 -3.88 -1.71
C ILE A 98 6.40 -4.82 -1.67
N LEU A 99 5.19 -4.28 -1.81
CA LEU A 99 3.94 -5.06 -1.80
C LEU A 99 3.89 -6.07 -2.96
N PHE A 100 4.34 -5.66 -4.15
CA PHE A 100 4.40 -6.54 -5.31
C PHE A 100 5.36 -7.69 -5.09
N LEU A 101 6.59 -7.41 -4.63
CA LEU A 101 7.59 -8.45 -4.35
C LEU A 101 7.11 -9.41 -3.25
N PHE A 102 6.47 -8.88 -2.21
CA PHE A 102 5.93 -9.70 -1.12
C PHE A 102 4.78 -10.59 -1.60
N GLY A 103 3.83 -10.04 -2.34
CA GLY A 103 2.72 -10.80 -2.92
C GLY A 103 3.18 -11.85 -3.93
N ALA A 104 4.10 -11.50 -4.83
CA ALA A 104 4.70 -12.43 -5.77
C ALA A 104 5.45 -13.56 -5.05
N GLY A 105 6.22 -13.24 -4.00
CA GLY A 105 6.91 -14.21 -3.17
C GLY A 105 5.98 -15.22 -2.50
N ILE A 106 4.84 -14.76 -1.98
CA ILE A 106 3.81 -15.63 -1.40
C ILE A 106 3.23 -16.56 -2.46
N CYS A 107 2.89 -16.04 -3.64
CA CYS A 107 2.37 -16.87 -4.75
C CYS A 107 3.38 -17.93 -5.22
N ILE A 108 4.66 -17.56 -5.36
CA ILE A 108 5.71 -18.49 -5.78
C ILE A 108 5.94 -19.57 -4.72
N HIS A 109 5.96 -19.18 -3.44
CA HIS A 109 6.09 -20.13 -2.34
C HIS A 109 4.90 -21.11 -2.29
N ASP A 110 3.68 -20.63 -2.54
CA ASP A 110 2.49 -21.49 -2.61
C ASP A 110 2.55 -22.45 -3.81
N LEU A 111 3.12 -22.02 -4.96
CA LEU A 111 3.31 -22.88 -6.14
C LEU A 111 4.40 -23.95 -5.98
N THR A 112 5.34 -23.75 -5.05
CA THR A 112 6.51 -24.63 -4.86
C THR A 112 6.35 -25.59 -3.69
N LYS A 113 5.25 -25.48 -2.93
CA LYS A 113 4.80 -26.46 -1.94
C LYS A 113 3.81 -27.45 -2.53
#